data_AF-A0AAU4DSR6-F1
#
_entry.id   AF-A0AAU4DSR6-F1
#
_cell.length_a   1.000
_cell.length_b   1.000
_cell.length_c   1.000
_cell.angle_alpha   90.00
_cell.angle_beta   90.00
_cell.angle_gamma   90.00
#
_symmetry.space_group_name_H-M   'P 1'
#
loop_
_entity.id
_entity.type
_entity.pdbx_description
1 polymer ?
#
loop_
_entity_poly.entity_id
_entity_poly.type
_entity_poly.pdbx_seq_one_letter_code
_entity_poly.pdbx_strand_id
1 'polypeptide(L)'
;MGRPAGHQDTTFACGGPNDGDGHFEPAGAPKTFTFAAGATAALLSGAEQTTVPLADLLQHIQSCKSDPGSVKAPRTCGSEYLVKVDASGAITAIGQRYRP
;
A
#
# COMPACT_ATOMS: atom_id res chain seq x y z
N MET A 1 -8.34 -2.11 -26.39
CA MET A 1 -8.46 -2.70 -25.05
C MET A 1 -7.46 -1.99 -24.15
N GLY A 2 -7.92 -1.06 -23.33
CA GLY A 2 -7.05 -0.16 -22.54
C GLY A 2 -6.40 -0.90 -21.38
N ARG A 3 -5.06 -1.00 -21.39
CA ARG A 3 -4.29 -1.51 -20.25
C ARG A 3 -4.35 -0.46 -19.15
N PRO A 4 -4.81 -0.77 -17.93
CA PRO A 4 -4.76 0.17 -16.83
C PRO A 4 -3.29 0.52 -16.55
N ALA A 5 -2.99 1.81 -16.49
CA ALA A 5 -1.68 2.33 -16.14
C ALA A 5 -1.31 1.84 -14.73
N GLY A 6 -0.28 0.99 -14.63
CA GLY A 6 0.14 0.36 -13.37
C GLY A 6 0.96 -0.91 -13.55
N HIS A 7 0.89 -1.56 -14.72
CA HIS A 7 1.54 -2.86 -14.95
C HIS A 7 3.01 -2.79 -15.42
N GLN A 8 3.66 -1.61 -15.40
CA GLN A 8 5.08 -1.49 -15.77
C GLN A 8 6.02 -1.36 -14.57
N ASP A 9 5.48 -1.16 -13.37
CA ASP A 9 6.28 -0.88 -12.17
C ASP A 9 6.26 -2.04 -11.15
N THR A 10 5.56 -3.13 -11.47
CA THR A 10 5.56 -4.35 -10.68
C THR A 10 5.46 -5.59 -11.58
N THR A 11 6.13 -6.66 -11.19
CA THR A 11 6.03 -7.99 -11.81
C THR A 11 5.36 -8.95 -10.84
N PHE A 12 4.37 -9.70 -11.31
CA PHE A 12 3.75 -10.74 -10.50
C PHE A 12 4.67 -11.96 -10.44
N ALA A 13 5.20 -12.24 -9.25
CA ALA A 13 5.94 -13.44 -8.95
C ALA A 13 4.97 -14.48 -8.38
N CYS A 14 4.81 -15.60 -9.08
CA CYS A 14 4.22 -16.79 -8.46
C CYS A 14 5.23 -17.25 -7.41
N GLY A 15 4.81 -17.28 -6.14
CA GLY A 15 5.66 -17.69 -5.03
C GLY A 15 6.33 -19.05 -5.30
N GLY A 16 7.53 -19.24 -4.74
CA GLY A 16 8.17 -20.56 -4.76
C GLY A 16 7.30 -21.62 -4.08
N PRO A 17 7.72 -22.90 -4.06
CA PRO A 17 6.90 -24.00 -3.51
C PRO A 17 6.44 -23.85 -2.05
N ASN A 18 6.93 -22.85 -1.31
CA ASN A 18 6.57 -22.54 0.08
C ASN A 18 5.83 -21.20 0.25
N ASP A 19 5.66 -20.40 -0.81
CA ASP A 19 4.97 -19.11 -0.78
C ASP A 19 3.61 -19.29 -1.46
N GLY A 20 2.62 -19.70 -0.66
CA GLY A 20 1.31 -20.20 -1.12
C GLY A 20 0.48 -19.25 -1.98
N ASP A 21 0.86 -17.97 -2.10
CA ASP A 21 0.19 -16.99 -2.94
C ASP A 21 1.21 -16.13 -3.69
N GLY A 22 0.96 -15.90 -4.98
CA GLY A 22 1.77 -14.97 -5.76
C GLY A 22 1.77 -13.55 -5.17
N HIS A 23 2.89 -12.85 -5.30
CA HIS A 23 3.07 -11.49 -4.83
C HIS A 23 3.58 -10.59 -5.97
N PHE A 24 3.45 -9.28 -5.80
CA PHE A 24 3.97 -8.32 -6.77
C PHE A 24 5.33 -7.83 -6.28
N GLU A 25 6.37 -8.14 -7.04
CA GLU A 25 7.71 -7.59 -6.83
C GLU A 25 7.82 -6.24 -7.54
N PRO A 26 8.47 -5.23 -6.95
CA PRO A 26 8.72 -3.96 -7.62
C PRO A 26 9.59 -4.17 -8.87
N ALA A 27 9.20 -3.53 -9.97
CA ALA A 27 9.95 -3.51 -11.22
C ALA A 27 10.23 -2.06 -11.60
N GLY A 28 11.44 -1.76 -12.06
CA GLY A 28 11.80 -0.41 -12.51
C GLY A 28 12.24 0.54 -11.38
N ALA A 29 12.40 1.83 -11.74
CA ALA A 29 12.94 2.84 -10.85
C ALA A 29 11.86 3.42 -9.91
N PRO A 30 12.21 3.82 -8.67
CA PRO A 30 11.30 4.50 -7.76
C PRO A 30 10.69 5.76 -8.41
N LYS A 31 9.38 5.96 -8.21
CA LYS A 31 8.65 7.13 -8.68
C LYS A 31 8.12 7.94 -7.50
N THR A 32 8.12 9.26 -7.66
CA THR A 32 7.50 10.18 -6.71
C THR A 32 6.07 10.46 -7.12
N PHE A 33 5.16 10.40 -6.17
CA PHE A 33 3.75 10.72 -6.36
C PHE A 33 3.34 11.84 -5.40
N THR A 34 2.39 12.67 -5.82
CA THR A 34 1.75 13.68 -4.97
C THR A 34 0.35 13.23 -4.60
N PHE A 35 -0.16 13.66 -3.45
CA PHE A 35 -1.55 13.41 -3.08
C PHE A 35 -2.46 14.45 -3.73
N ALA A 36 -3.57 13.99 -4.31
CA ALA A 36 -4.64 14.87 -4.74
C ALA A 36 -5.32 15.54 -3.53
N ALA A 37 -5.93 16.70 -3.74
CA ALA A 37 -6.75 17.32 -2.71
C ALA A 37 -7.92 16.38 -2.34
N GLY A 38 -8.11 16.14 -1.04
CA GLY A 38 -9.14 15.23 -0.55
C GLY A 38 -8.81 13.73 -0.72
N ALA A 39 -7.54 13.38 -0.96
CA ALA A 39 -7.12 11.99 -1.00
C ALA A 39 -7.50 11.26 0.30
N THR A 40 -7.98 10.03 0.15
CA THR A 40 -8.41 9.19 1.28
C THR A 40 -7.31 8.23 1.71
N ALA A 41 -7.20 8.01 3.02
CA ALA A 41 -6.24 7.09 3.60
C ALA A 41 -6.95 6.06 4.47
N ALA A 42 -6.53 4.81 4.42
CA ALA A 42 -7.07 3.75 5.27
C ALA A 42 -5.98 2.84 5.84
N LEU A 43 -6.13 2.47 7.11
CA LEU A 43 -5.26 1.51 7.80
C LEU A 43 -6.10 0.31 8.24
N LEU A 44 -5.49 -0.86 8.32
CA LEU A 44 -6.13 -2.05 8.87
C LEU A 44 -6.11 -2.01 10.40
N SER A 45 -7.23 -2.37 11.00
CA SER A 45 -7.41 -2.63 12.43
C SER A 45 -7.89 -4.07 12.55
N GLY A 46 -6.95 -5.01 12.66
CA GLY A 46 -7.24 -6.43 12.41
C GLY A 46 -7.59 -6.67 10.94
N ALA A 47 -8.77 -7.23 10.67
CA ALA A 47 -9.25 -7.49 9.31
C ALA A 47 -10.02 -6.31 8.68
N GLU A 48 -10.36 -5.28 9.46
CA GLU A 48 -11.18 -4.17 8.98
C GLU A 48 -10.34 -2.97 8.54
N GLN A 49 -10.73 -2.32 7.45
CA GLN A 49 -10.15 -1.04 7.05
C GLN A 49 -10.85 0.11 7.77
N THR A 50 -10.05 0.96 8.40
CA THR A 50 -10.50 2.20 9.03
C THR A 50 -9.94 3.38 8.27
N THR A 51 -10.80 4.29 7.82
CA THR A 51 -10.38 5.57 7.24
C THR A 51 -9.66 6.40 8.31
N VAL A 52 -8.50 6.94 7.94
CA VAL A 52 -7.66 7.76 8.83
C VAL A 52 -7.23 9.04 8.10
N PRO A 53 -6.84 10.09 8.83
CA PRO A 53 -6.09 11.19 8.26
C PRO A 53 -4.86 10.72 7.49
N LEU A 54 -4.52 11.41 6.41
CA LEU A 54 -3.33 11.07 5.61
C LEU A 54 -2.04 11.14 6.43
N ALA A 55 -1.94 12.11 7.36
CA ALA A 55 -0.79 12.24 8.25
C ALA A 55 -0.58 10.98 9.11
N ASP A 56 -1.67 10.41 9.64
CA ASP A 56 -1.63 9.21 10.49
C ASP A 56 -1.15 7.99 9.70
N LEU A 57 -1.58 7.85 8.44
CA LEU A 57 -1.07 6.81 7.53
C LEU A 57 0.44 6.97 7.30
N LEU A 58 0.90 8.18 7.00
CA LEU A 58 2.33 8.43 6.75
C LEU A 58 3.18 8.18 8.00
N GLN A 59 2.67 8.57 9.17
CA GLN A 59 3.31 8.28 10.45
C GLN A 59 3.36 6.77 10.70
N HIS A 60 2.27 6.04 10.44
CA HIS A 60 2.25 4.58 10.56
C HIS A 60 3.26 3.90 9.64
N ILE A 61 3.34 4.33 8.37
CA ILE A 61 4.35 3.84 7.42
C ILE A 61 5.77 4.11 7.95
N GLN A 62 6.01 5.29 8.51
CA GLN A 62 7.33 5.64 9.05
C GLN A 62 7.67 4.82 10.30
N SER A 63 6.72 4.61 11.21
CA SER A 63 6.89 3.75 12.38
C SER A 63 7.21 2.32 11.96
N CYS A 64 6.48 1.77 10.98
CA CYS A 64 6.76 0.44 10.45
C CYS A 64 8.12 0.30 9.79
N LYS A 65 8.70 1.39 9.26
CA LYS A 65 10.05 1.38 8.68
C LYS A 65 11.16 1.53 9.73
N SER A 66 10.91 2.34 10.77
CA SER A 66 11.96 2.79 11.68
C SER A 66 11.98 2.02 13.00
N ASP A 67 10.80 1.69 13.53
CA ASP A 67 10.63 0.93 14.77
C ASP A 67 9.31 0.14 14.72
N PRO A 68 9.29 -1.03 14.06
CA PRO A 68 8.07 -1.85 13.95
C PRO A 68 7.46 -2.24 15.31
N GLY A 69 8.26 -2.33 16.38
CA GLY A 69 7.79 -2.69 17.73
C GLY A 69 6.98 -1.59 18.43
N SER A 70 7.08 -0.35 17.92
CA SER A 70 6.25 0.77 18.38
C SER A 70 4.80 0.65 17.93
N VAL A 71 4.53 -0.04 16.81
CA VAL A 71 3.18 -0.23 16.28
C VAL A 71 2.43 -1.24 17.14
N LYS A 72 1.35 -0.78 17.78
CA LYS A 72 0.52 -1.60 18.67
C LYS A 72 -0.65 -2.19 17.92
N ALA A 73 -1.04 -3.40 18.36
CA ALA A 73 -2.30 -4.00 17.96
C ALA A 73 -3.46 -3.00 18.21
N PRO A 74 -4.46 -2.96 17.32
CA PRO A 74 -4.73 -3.91 16.23
C PRO A 74 -4.05 -3.56 14.89
N ARG A 75 -3.16 -2.55 14.84
CA ARG A 75 -2.42 -2.17 13.63
C ARG A 75 -1.25 -3.12 13.39
N THR A 76 -0.87 -3.31 12.13
CA THR A 76 0.25 -4.19 11.73
C THR A 76 1.12 -3.54 10.65
N CYS A 77 2.38 -4.00 10.55
CA CYS A 77 3.36 -3.52 9.57
C CYS A 77 3.56 -4.45 8.36
N GLY A 78 2.96 -5.64 8.37
CA GLY A 78 3.14 -6.67 7.34
C GLY A 78 2.20 -6.56 6.14
N SER A 79 1.35 -5.54 6.08
CA SER A 79 0.38 -5.38 5.00
C SER A 79 0.93 -4.53 3.86
N GLU A 80 0.66 -4.94 2.63
CA GLU A 80 0.88 -4.10 1.45
C GLU A 80 -0.09 -2.92 1.42
N TYR A 81 0.21 -1.91 0.60
CA TYR A 81 -0.69 -0.78 0.37
C TYR A 81 -1.26 -0.85 -1.05
N LEU A 82 -2.58 -0.70 -1.17
CA LEU A 82 -3.23 -0.41 -2.43
C LEU A 82 -3.22 1.09 -2.64
N VAL A 83 -2.67 1.54 -3.76
CA VAL A 83 -2.60 2.95 -4.16
C VAL A 83 -3.44 3.15 -5.41
N LYS A 84 -4.36 4.11 -5.37
CA LYS A 84 -5.12 4.58 -6.54
C LYS A 84 -4.60 5.94 -6.95
N VAL A 85 -4.31 6.08 -8.25
CA VAL A 85 -3.87 7.34 -8.85
C VAL A 85 -4.90 7.81 -9.88
N ASP A 86 -5.01 9.13 -10.06
CA ASP A 86 -5.82 9.71 -11.13
C ASP A 86 -5.05 9.75 -12.47
N ALA A 87 -5.68 10.32 -13.50
CA ALA A 87 -5.09 10.45 -14.84
C ALA A 87 -3.86 11.38 -14.90
N SER A 88 -3.68 12.25 -13.90
CA SER A 88 -2.49 13.10 -13.76
C SER A 88 -1.36 12.42 -12.99
N GLY A 89 -1.62 11.24 -12.42
CA GLY A 89 -0.69 10.51 -11.57
C GLY A 89 -0.72 10.95 -10.11
N ALA A 90 -1.72 11.71 -9.66
CA ALA A 90 -1.86 12.05 -8.25
C ALA A 90 -2.60 10.95 -7.47
N ILE A 91 -2.15 10.64 -6.25
CA ILE A 91 -2.78 9.64 -5.38
C ILE A 91 -4.12 10.18 -4.88
N THR A 92 -5.19 9.47 -5.20
CA THR A 92 -6.57 9.77 -4.76
C THR A 92 -7.02 8.89 -3.60
N ALA A 93 -6.44 7.69 -3.47
CA ALA A 93 -6.66 6.83 -2.32
C ALA A 93 -5.43 5.95 -2.04
N ILE A 94 -5.17 5.70 -0.77
CA ILE A 94 -4.15 4.75 -0.33
C ILE A 94 -4.65 3.98 0.89
N GLY A 95 -4.44 2.67 0.95
CA GLY A 95 -4.75 1.94 2.16
C GLY A 95 -4.16 0.55 2.27
N GLN A 96 -4.03 0.08 3.49
CA GLN A 96 -3.50 -1.27 3.77
C GLN A 96 -4.41 -2.35 3.20
N ARG A 97 -3.83 -3.30 2.47
CA ARG A 97 -4.50 -4.47 1.90
C ARG A 97 -4.51 -5.59 2.92
N TYR A 98 -5.70 -6.09 3.24
CA TYR A 98 -5.82 -7.30 4.02
C TYR A 98 -5.35 -8.50 3.17
N ARG A 99 -4.45 -9.31 3.72
CA ARG A 99 -4.12 -10.64 3.23
C ARG A 99 -4.53 -11.64 4.33
N PRO A 100 -5.46 -12.57 4.05
CA PRO A 100 -5.88 -13.61 4.99
C PRO A 100 -4.74 -14.52 5.45
#